data_AF-A0A936X140-F1
#
_entry.id   AF-A0A936X140-F1
#
_cell.length_a   1.000
_cell.length_b   1.000
_cell.length_c   1.000
_cell.angle_alpha   90.00
_cell.angle_beta   90.00
_cell.angle_gamma   90.00
#
_symmetry.space_group_name_H-M   'P 1'
#
loop_
_entity.id
_entity.type
_entity.pdbx_description
1 polymer ?
#
loop_
_entity_poly.entity_id
_entity_poly.type
_entity_poly.pdbx_seq_one_letter_code
_entity_poly.pdbx_strand_id
1 'polypeptide(L)' 'MDQHTEINPREKDFTHNWVNSSVFLFYLQVFLFVAFTFGCAFSLYTKGYKGRPEVPVQSSSEYTPQYK' A
#
# COMPACT_ATOMS: atom_id res chain seq x y z
N MET A 1 -21.47 50.25 4.40
CA MET A 1 -20.08 49.90 4.02
C MET A 1 -20.09 48.39 4.01
N ASP A 2 -20.50 47.82 2.89
CA ASP A 2 -20.79 46.39 2.79
C ASP A 2 -20.01 45.90 1.59
N GLN A 3 -18.81 45.40 1.84
CA GLN A 3 -18.02 44.72 0.82
C GLN A 3 -18.77 43.43 0.47
N HIS A 4 -19.51 43.48 -0.63
CA HIS A 4 -20.04 42.29 -1.28
C HIS A 4 -18.82 41.53 -1.82
N THR A 5 -18.25 40.65 -1.01
CA THR A 5 -17.16 39.77 -1.43
C THR A 5 -17.70 38.93 -2.58
N GLU A 6 -17.30 39.25 -3.81
CA GLU A 6 -17.61 38.41 -4.97
C GLU A 6 -16.88 37.08 -4.79
N ILE A 7 -17.58 36.09 -4.24
CA ILE A 7 -17.08 34.73 -4.13
C ILE A 7 -17.01 34.19 -5.55
N ASN A 8 -15.84 34.26 -6.16
CA ASN A 8 -15.61 33.72 -7.50
C ASN A 8 -15.94 32.21 -7.48
N PRO A 9 -17.02 31.76 -8.16
CA PRO A 9 -17.47 30.36 -8.07
C PRO A 9 -16.43 29.38 -8.63
N ARG A 10 -15.51 29.89 -9.45
CA ARG A 10 -14.41 29.15 -10.07
C ARG A 10 -13.34 28.69 -9.08
N GLU A 11 -13.21 29.32 -7.90
CA GLU A 11 -12.26 28.87 -6.86
C GLU A 11 -12.76 27.66 -6.07
N LYS A 12 -14.09 27.46 -6.05
CA LYS A 12 -14.78 26.37 -5.36
C LYS A 12 -15.10 25.20 -6.29
N ASP A 13 -14.81 25.36 -7.59
CA ASP A 13 -15.06 24.37 -8.62
C ASP A 13 -14.03 23.23 -8.57
N PHE A 14 -14.51 21.99 -8.43
CA PHE A 14 -13.70 20.76 -8.40
C PHE A 14 -12.83 20.61 -9.66
N THR A 15 -13.27 21.18 -10.78
CA THR A 15 -12.58 21.12 -12.07
C THR A 15 -11.31 21.98 -12.09
N HIS A 16 -11.28 23.08 -11.34
CA HIS A 16 -10.20 24.07 -11.39
C HIS A 16 -9.23 23.98 -10.20
N ASN A 17 -9.70 23.52 -9.04
CA ASN A 17 -8.86 23.39 -7.86
C ASN A 17 -9.28 22.20 -6.98
N TRP A 18 -8.78 21.02 -7.32
CA TRP A 18 -9.17 19.76 -6.68
C TRP A 18 -8.80 19.69 -5.19
N VAL A 19 -7.66 20.29 -4.81
CA VAL A 19 -7.17 20.31 -3.41
C VAL A 19 -7.99 21.26 -2.54
N ASN A 20 -8.33 22.44 -3.07
CA ASN A 20 -9.06 23.47 -2.33
C ASN A 20 -10.58 23.22 -2.32
N SER A 21 -11.07 22.40 -3.24
CA SER A 21 -12.49 22.01 -3.27
C SER A 21 -12.86 21.05 -2.13
N SER A 22 -11.95 20.14 -1.73
CA SER A 22 -12.11 19.35 -0.51
C SER A 22 -10.79 18.92 0.13
N VAL A 23 -10.32 19.77 1.06
CA VAL A 23 -9.12 19.52 1.88
C VAL A 23 -9.25 18.20 2.67
N PHE A 24 -10.45 17.88 3.16
CA PHE A 24 -10.70 16.65 3.91
C PHE A 24 -10.48 15.38 3.07
N LEU A 25 -11.06 15.32 1.87
CA LEU A 25 -10.94 14.16 1.01
C LEU A 25 -9.51 13.95 0.51
N PHE A 26 -8.78 15.05 0.28
CA PHE A 26 -7.35 14.99 -0.06
C PHE A 26 -6.53 14.30 1.03
N TYR A 27 -6.67 14.73 2.29
CA TYR A 27 -5.94 14.10 3.40
C TYR A 27 -6.39 12.66 3.67
N LEU A 28 -7.68 12.36 3.54
CA LEU A 28 -8.19 10.99 3.64
C LEU A 28 -7.57 10.09 2.58
N GLN A 29 -7.52 10.54 1.33
CA GLN A 29 -6.91 9.79 0.24
C GLN A 29 -5.41 9.54 0.51
N VAL A 30 -4.64 10.57 0.85
CA VAL A 30 -3.21 10.43 1.17
C VAL A 30 -3.02 9.46 2.34
N PHE A 31 -3.83 9.55 3.38
CA PHE A 31 -3.79 8.64 4.53
C PHE A 31 -4.05 7.19 4.11
N LEU A 32 -5.06 6.94 3.27
CA LEU A 32 -5.36 5.59 2.76
C LEU A 32 -4.21 5.02 1.92
N PHE A 33 -3.58 5.84 1.06
CA PHE A 33 -2.42 5.40 0.28
C PHE A 33 -1.21 5.04 1.16
N VAL A 34 -0.95 5.84 2.18
CA VAL A 34 0.12 5.56 3.15
C VAL A 34 -0.20 4.27 3.92
N ALA A 35 -1.41 4.16 4.49
CA ALA A 35 -1.84 2.97 5.22
C ALA A 35 -1.80 1.70 4.36
N PHE A 36 -2.21 1.80 3.10
CA PHE A 36 -2.15 0.69 2.14
C PHE A 36 -0.71 0.27 1.85
N THR A 37 0.17 1.22 1.56
CA THR A 37 1.58 0.94 1.23
C THR A 37 2.29 0.28 2.42
N PHE A 38 2.13 0.84 3.62
CA PHE A 38 2.70 0.26 4.84
C PHE A 38 2.08 -1.09 5.19
N GLY A 39 0.76 -1.25 5.03
CA GLY A 39 0.07 -2.53 5.23
C GLY A 39 0.56 -3.62 4.28
N CYS A 40 0.71 -3.30 3.00
CA CYS A 40 1.28 -4.20 1.99
C CYS A 40 2.74 -4.57 2.31
N ALA A 41 3.58 -3.58 2.62
CA ALA A 41 4.99 -3.82 2.97
C ALA A 41 5.12 -4.69 4.23
N PHE A 42 4.32 -4.43 5.25
CA PHE A 42 4.32 -5.21 6.50
C PHE A 42 3.82 -6.65 6.29
N SER A 43 2.76 -6.84 5.51
CA SER A 43 2.27 -8.18 5.15
C SER A 43 3.32 -8.98 4.38
N LEU A 44 4.06 -8.35 3.48
CA LEU A 44 5.14 -9.00 2.75
C LEU A 44 6.32 -9.36 3.67
N TYR A 45 6.72 -8.45 4.57
CA TYR A 45 7.78 -8.70 5.54
C TYR A 45 7.48 -9.90 6.43
N THR A 46 6.26 -10.01 6.95
CA THR A 46 5.85 -11.09 7.85
C THR A 46 5.68 -12.44 7.16
N LYS A 47 5.36 -12.45 5.87
CA LYS A 47 5.21 -13.66 5.05
C LYS A 47 6.49 -14.07 4.32
N GLY A 48 7.64 -13.52 4.74
CA GLY A 48 8.95 -13.95 4.25
C GLY A 48 9.13 -15.46 4.35
N TYR A 49 9.87 -16.04 3.41
CA TYR A 49 10.14 -17.47 3.35
C TYR A 49 10.84 -17.93 4.64
N LYS A 50 10.17 -18.78 5.42
CA LYS A 50 10.58 -19.15 6.79
C LYS A 50 11.70 -20.19 6.87
N GLY A 51 12.20 -20.68 5.73
CA GLY A 51 13.28 -21.66 5.67
C GLY A 51 12.96 -22.84 4.75
N ARG A 52 13.97 -23.68 4.51
CA ARG A 52 13.83 -24.90 3.72
C ARG A 52 13.06 -25.92 4.56
N PRO A 53 11.83 -26.33 4.15
CA PRO A 53 11.15 -27.42 4.82
C PRO A 53 12.05 -28.67 4.73
N GLU A 54 12.13 -29.44 5.80
CA GLU A 54 12.74 -30.78 5.77
C GLU A 54 11.85 -31.68 4.91
N VAL A 55 12.08 -31.61 3.60
CA VAL A 55 11.44 -32.52 2.65
C VAL A 55 12.17 -33.85 2.80
N PRO A 56 11.48 -34.97 3.04
CA PRO A 56 12.10 -36.28 3.03
C PRO A 56 12.64 -36.53 1.63
N VAL A 57 13.95 -36.36 1.46
CA VAL A 57 14.65 -36.65 0.23
C VAL A 57 14.70 -38.17 0.10
N GLN A 58 14.29 -38.69 -1.06
CA GLN A 58 14.34 -40.12 -1.32
C GLN A 58 15.80 -40.57 -1.35
N SER A 59 16.16 -41.64 -0.62
CA SER A 59 17.55 -42.11 -0.50
C SER A 59 18.21 -42.47 -1.83
N SER A 60 17.44 -42.73 -2.89
CA SER A 60 17.93 -42.93 -4.25
C SER A 60 18.46 -41.66 -4.94
N SER A 61 18.14 -40.49 -4.39
CA SER A 61 18.61 -39.18 -4.88
C SER A 61 19.78 -38.63 -4.07
N GLU A 62 20.20 -39.32 -3.01
CA GLU A 62 21.43 -39.00 -2.30
C GLU A 62 22.63 -39.31 -3.19
N TYR A 63 23.58 -38.38 -3.25
CA TYR A 63 24.81 -38.54 -4.03
C TYR A 63 25.63 -39.75 -3.57
N THR A 64 25.57 -40.04 -2.28
CA THR A 64 26.16 -41.23 -1.66
C THR A 64 25.11 -42.33 -1.55
N PRO A 65 25.25 -43.44 -2.30
CA PRO A 65 24.32 -44.55 -2.20
C PRO A 65 24.47 -45.26 -0.85
N GLN A 66 23.35 -45.56 -0.20
CA GLN A 66 23.31 -46.37 1.01
C GLN A 66 22.91 -47.81 0.66
N TYR A 67 23.74 -48.77 1.02
CA TYR A 67 23.50 -50.21 0.83
C TYR A 67 23.00 -50.84 2.14
N LYS A 68 22.05 -51.77 2.05
CA LYS A 68 21.52 -52.54 3.20
C LYS A 68 22.37 -53.76 3.49
#